data_AF-A0A2V9CZL1-F1
#
_entry.id   AF-A0A2V9CZL1-F1
#
_cell.length_a   1.000
_cell.length_b   1.000
_cell.length_c   1.000
_cell.angle_alpha   90.00
_cell.angle_beta   90.00
_cell.angle_gamma   90.00
#
_symmetry.space_group_name_H-M   'P 1'
#
loop_
_entity.id
_entity.type
_entity.pdbx_description
1 polymer ?
#
loop_
_entity_poly.entity_id
_entity_poly.type
_entity_poly.pdbx_seq_one_letter_code
_entity_poly.pdbx_strand_id
1 'polypeptide(L)'
;MAIGITRTFRLYRTVLCAAISLSAILAVGYFQGPRLVAAGPQAPQAQSTQATAVQTASSIGATVAQAPGALVKQYCIVCHNQNLKTAGLMLDQMDISHVGAAADVWEKVVQKVRSGAMPPAGMPRPDKPTFEAFVARLETELDAEAAAHPNAGRPAEHRLNRFEYSNAVRDLLGLDIDSESLLPADESDHGFDNIAEVLSISPTLLERYMLAARKISRLAIGDPATGAAKETFRVSRGLRQDD
;
A
#
# COMPACT_ATOMS: atom_id res chain seq x y z
N MET A 1 -23.29 -34.99 55.74
CA MET A 1 -24.29 -35.87 55.10
C MET A 1 -24.37 -35.43 53.65
N ALA A 2 -23.80 -36.23 52.76
CA ALA A 2 -23.49 -35.88 51.38
C ALA A 2 -24.52 -36.48 50.41
N ILE A 3 -25.11 -35.65 49.56
CA ILE A 3 -25.94 -36.01 48.40
C ILE A 3 -25.74 -34.82 47.45
N GLY A 4 -25.32 -34.89 46.20
CA GLY A 4 -25.11 -35.97 45.24
C GLY A 4 -25.12 -35.27 43.87
N ILE A 5 -23.97 -34.73 43.47
CA ILE A 5 -23.71 -34.12 42.15
C ILE A 5 -23.47 -35.26 41.16
N THR A 6 -24.17 -35.28 40.00
CA THR A 6 -23.69 -35.78 38.68
C THR A 6 -24.84 -36.05 37.70
N ARG A 7 -24.85 -35.34 36.56
CA ARG A 7 -25.53 -35.58 35.26
C ARG A 7 -25.63 -34.19 34.59
N THR A 8 -25.06 -33.87 33.43
CA THR A 8 -24.87 -34.60 32.17
C THR A 8 -23.83 -33.85 31.32
N PHE A 9 -22.67 -34.46 31.09
CA PHE A 9 -21.68 -34.05 30.08
C PHE A 9 -21.46 -35.27 29.18
N ARG A 10 -22.16 -35.36 28.05
CA ARG A 10 -21.86 -36.33 26.97
C ARG A 10 -22.73 -36.04 25.76
N LEU A 11 -22.14 -35.44 24.72
CA LEU A 11 -22.55 -35.59 23.32
C LEU A 11 -21.46 -34.97 22.45
N TYR A 12 -20.38 -35.72 22.28
CA TYR A 12 -19.36 -35.52 21.26
C TYR A 12 -19.06 -36.89 20.66
N ARG A 13 -18.96 -36.95 19.32
CA ARG A 13 -18.57 -38.09 18.47
C ARG A 13 -19.52 -39.28 18.41
N THR A 14 -20.20 -39.44 17.26
CA THR A 14 -20.28 -40.70 16.50
C THR A 14 -21.02 -40.46 15.17
N VAL A 15 -20.32 -40.22 14.07
CA VAL A 15 -20.65 -40.79 12.75
C VAL A 15 -19.35 -40.89 11.95
N LEU A 16 -18.84 -42.12 11.80
CA LEU A 16 -17.72 -42.50 10.95
C LEU A 16 -18.12 -43.82 10.25
N CYS A 17 -17.74 -43.96 8.98
CA CYS A 17 -17.56 -45.19 8.20
C CYS A 17 -18.78 -45.93 7.60
N ALA A 18 -18.91 -45.81 6.27
CA ALA A 18 -19.02 -46.92 5.29
C ALA A 18 -18.74 -46.30 3.90
N ALA A 19 -17.56 -46.43 3.28
CA ALA A 19 -16.97 -47.59 2.59
C ALA A 19 -17.83 -48.09 1.39
N ILE A 20 -17.36 -47.88 0.15
CA ILE A 20 -16.83 -48.92 -0.77
C ILE A 20 -16.69 -48.34 -2.20
N SER A 21 -15.51 -48.63 -2.74
CA SER A 21 -14.94 -48.42 -4.06
C SER A 21 -15.71 -49.03 -5.24
N LEU A 22 -15.68 -48.35 -6.40
CA LEU A 22 -15.66 -49.02 -7.70
C LEU A 22 -14.79 -48.24 -8.71
N SER A 23 -13.77 -48.93 -9.22
CA SER A 23 -12.82 -48.49 -10.24
C SER A 23 -13.34 -48.81 -11.65
N ALA A 24 -13.04 -47.97 -12.65
CA ALA A 24 -12.61 -48.32 -14.02
C ALA A 24 -12.66 -47.07 -14.93
N ILE A 25 -11.52 -46.49 -15.32
CA ILE A 25 -10.83 -46.63 -16.62
C ILE A 25 -11.61 -46.03 -17.81
N LEU A 26 -11.02 -45.00 -18.44
CA LEU A 26 -10.91 -44.72 -19.89
C LEU A 26 -10.19 -43.35 -20.02
N ALA A 27 -8.92 -43.30 -20.40
CA ALA A 27 -8.40 -43.27 -21.77
C ALA A 27 -7.88 -41.87 -22.14
N VAL A 28 -6.55 -41.78 -22.17
CA VAL A 28 -5.68 -41.06 -23.13
C VAL A 28 -6.34 -39.99 -24.01
N GLY A 29 -5.83 -38.76 -23.90
CA GLY A 29 -6.06 -37.68 -24.86
C GLY A 29 -5.08 -36.53 -24.68
N TYR A 30 -3.81 -36.74 -25.04
CA TYR A 30 -2.85 -35.65 -25.26
C TYR A 30 -3.32 -34.84 -26.47
N PHE A 31 -3.84 -33.63 -26.24
CA PHE A 31 -4.05 -32.64 -27.28
C PHE A 31 -2.96 -31.57 -27.16
N GLN A 32 -1.83 -31.80 -27.82
CA GLN A 32 -0.87 -30.75 -28.16
C GLN A 32 -1.42 -29.98 -29.36
N GLY A 33 -1.96 -28.79 -29.13
CA GLY A 33 -2.31 -27.85 -30.19
C GLY A 33 -1.04 -27.27 -30.84
N PRO A 34 -1.06 -27.00 -32.16
CA PRO A 34 0.08 -26.40 -32.85
C PRO A 34 0.26 -24.94 -32.41
N ARG A 35 1.47 -24.59 -31.97
CA ARG A 35 1.90 -23.20 -31.85
C ARG A 35 2.14 -22.63 -33.26
N LEU A 36 1.23 -21.77 -33.71
CA LEU A 36 1.46 -20.89 -34.84
C LEU A 36 2.53 -19.86 -34.43
N VAL A 37 3.76 -20.04 -34.91
CA VAL A 37 4.81 -19.03 -34.89
C VAL A 37 4.54 -18.09 -36.07
N ALA A 38 4.07 -16.88 -35.76
CA ALA A 38 4.00 -15.81 -36.75
C ALA A 38 5.43 -15.33 -37.06
N ALA A 39 5.90 -15.63 -38.28
CA ALA A 39 7.13 -15.08 -38.82
C ALA A 39 6.90 -13.61 -39.17
N GLY A 40 7.37 -12.71 -38.30
CA GLY A 40 7.47 -11.29 -38.61
C GLY A 40 8.61 -11.01 -39.61
N PRO A 41 8.48 -9.99 -40.48
CA PRO A 41 9.49 -9.68 -41.49
C PRO A 41 10.82 -9.27 -40.85
N GLN A 42 11.90 -9.92 -41.30
CA GLN A 42 13.28 -9.60 -40.93
C GLN A 42 13.66 -8.19 -41.41
N ALA A 43 14.00 -7.32 -40.47
CA ALA A 43 14.64 -6.04 -40.74
C ALA A 43 16.06 -6.26 -41.32
N PRO A 44 16.51 -5.45 -42.28
CA PRO A 44 17.83 -5.59 -42.90
C PRO A 44 18.94 -5.27 -41.88
N GLN A 45 19.90 -6.19 -41.77
CA GLN A 45 21.11 -6.04 -40.97
C GLN A 45 21.98 -4.93 -41.58
N ALA A 46 22.07 -3.80 -40.88
CA ALA A 46 23.05 -2.76 -41.17
C ALA A 46 24.45 -3.25 -40.76
N GLN A 47 25.37 -3.21 -41.73
CA GLN A 47 26.76 -3.60 -41.58
C GLN A 47 27.47 -2.68 -40.58
N SER A 48 28.17 -3.28 -39.62
CA SER A 48 29.02 -2.59 -38.65
C SER A 48 30.27 -2.03 -39.34
N THR A 49 30.30 -0.72 -39.58
CA THR A 49 31.55 0.01 -39.80
C THR A 49 32.23 0.22 -38.45
N GLN A 50 33.36 -0.44 -38.25
CA GLN A 50 34.24 -0.23 -37.11
C GLN A 50 34.81 1.19 -37.17
N ALA A 51 34.35 2.07 -36.28
CA ALA A 51 34.99 3.34 -36.01
C ALA A 51 36.09 3.13 -34.95
N THR A 52 37.33 3.35 -35.35
CA THR A 52 38.52 3.37 -34.50
C THR A 52 38.33 4.43 -33.40
N ALA A 53 38.17 3.99 -32.15
CA ALA A 53 38.14 4.88 -31.00
C ALA A 53 39.54 5.45 -30.75
N VAL A 54 39.70 6.75 -31.00
CA VAL A 54 40.84 7.52 -30.51
C VAL A 54 40.70 7.62 -28.99
N GLN A 55 41.50 6.85 -28.27
CA GLN A 55 41.64 6.97 -26.82
C GLN A 55 42.42 8.23 -26.50
N THR A 56 41.69 9.34 -26.35
CA THR A 56 42.22 10.53 -25.68
C THR A 56 42.19 10.23 -24.18
N ALA A 57 43.33 9.81 -23.64
CA ALA A 57 43.53 9.71 -22.20
C ALA A 57 43.52 11.12 -21.59
N SER A 58 42.33 11.61 -21.24
CA SER A 58 42.18 12.73 -20.31
C SER A 58 42.45 12.21 -18.90
N SER A 59 43.72 12.24 -18.49
CA SER A 59 44.08 12.23 -17.08
C SER A 59 43.68 13.57 -16.46
N ILE A 60 42.38 13.77 -16.24
CA ILE A 60 41.92 14.74 -15.24
C ILE A 60 42.36 14.12 -13.92
N GLY A 61 43.24 14.82 -13.20
CA GLY A 61 43.71 14.39 -11.90
C GLY A 61 42.53 13.95 -11.06
N ALA A 62 42.49 12.65 -10.74
CA ALA A 62 41.58 12.13 -9.76
C ALA A 62 41.91 12.86 -8.45
N THR A 63 41.12 13.88 -8.12
CA THR A 63 40.89 14.25 -6.73
C THR A 63 40.56 12.93 -6.06
N VAL A 64 41.46 12.47 -5.20
CA VAL A 64 41.29 11.23 -4.45
C VAL A 64 39.95 11.35 -3.75
N ALA A 65 38.93 10.66 -4.27
CA ALA A 65 37.59 10.69 -3.72
C ALA A 65 37.75 10.20 -2.28
N GLN A 66 37.67 11.14 -1.33
CA GLN A 66 37.82 10.79 0.07
C GLN A 66 36.75 9.75 0.38
N ALA A 67 37.17 8.65 1.00
CA ALA A 67 36.22 7.62 1.42
C ALA A 67 35.13 8.28 2.28
N PRO A 68 33.83 8.02 2.05
CA PRO A 68 32.75 8.67 2.78
C PRO A 68 32.91 8.60 4.29
N GLY A 69 33.44 7.48 4.80
CA GLY A 69 33.71 7.30 6.22
C GLY A 69 34.76 8.27 6.79
N ALA A 70 35.71 8.75 5.98
CA ALA A 70 36.67 9.76 6.42
C ALA A 70 35.99 11.12 6.62
N LEU A 71 35.08 11.51 5.71
CA LEU A 71 34.29 12.73 5.82
C LEU A 71 33.38 12.69 7.05
N VAL A 72 32.65 11.60 7.28
CA VAL A 72 31.77 11.48 8.45
C VAL A 72 32.56 11.50 9.76
N LYS A 73 33.72 10.85 9.82
CA LYS A 73 34.62 10.90 10.99
C LYS A 73 35.11 12.31 11.28
N GLN A 74 35.52 13.05 10.25
CA GLN A 74 36.12 14.37 10.41
C GLN A 74 35.08 15.46 10.72
N TYR A 75 33.92 15.43 10.05
CA TYR A 75 32.98 16.55 10.05
C TYR A 75 31.69 16.30 10.85
N CYS A 76 31.34 15.04 11.12
CA CYS A 76 30.05 14.69 11.73
C CYS A 76 30.20 14.09 13.13
N ILE A 77 31.11 13.12 13.30
CA ILE A 77 31.28 12.36 14.55
C ILE A 77 31.78 13.24 15.69
N VAL A 78 32.40 14.40 15.43
CA VAL A 78 32.81 15.33 16.49
C VAL A 78 31.63 15.74 17.38
N CYS A 79 30.42 15.86 16.83
CA CYS A 79 29.22 16.27 17.57
C CYS A 79 28.15 15.17 17.68
N HIS A 80 28.05 14.30 16.67
CA HIS A 80 27.04 13.25 16.58
C HIS A 80 27.64 11.88 16.94
N ASN A 81 28.01 11.73 18.20
CA ASN A 81 28.61 10.52 18.76
C ASN A 81 27.90 10.07 20.04
N GLN A 82 28.28 8.91 20.57
CA GLN A 82 27.73 8.37 21.82
C GLN A 82 27.93 9.26 23.06
N ASN A 83 28.92 10.15 23.07
CA ASN A 83 29.20 11.01 24.21
C ASN A 83 28.34 12.28 24.20
N LEU A 84 28.34 13.02 23.09
CA LEU A 84 27.62 14.29 22.96
C LEU A 84 26.16 14.13 22.54
N LYS A 85 25.86 13.12 21.72
CA LYS A 85 24.51 12.81 21.20
C LYS A 85 23.76 14.06 20.73
N THR A 86 24.44 14.94 20.01
CA THR A 86 23.84 16.20 19.55
C THR A 86 22.61 15.87 18.70
N ALA A 87 21.46 16.46 19.06
CA ALA A 87 20.15 16.18 18.47
C ALA A 87 19.73 14.68 18.51
N GLY A 88 20.26 13.91 19.47
CA GLY A 88 19.96 12.49 19.63
C GLY A 88 20.62 11.57 18.58
N LEU A 89 21.54 12.09 17.76
CA LEU A 89 22.16 11.35 16.66
C LEU A 89 23.55 10.81 17.04
N MET A 90 23.81 9.53 16.73
CA MET A 90 25.05 8.81 17.02
C MET A 90 25.59 8.14 15.75
N LEU A 91 26.29 8.91 14.91
CA LEU A 91 26.84 8.43 13.63
C LEU A 91 28.07 7.53 13.80
N ASP A 92 28.70 7.55 14.98
CA ASP A 92 29.83 6.70 15.35
C ASP A 92 29.45 5.22 15.52
N GLN A 93 28.15 4.91 15.60
CA GLN A 93 27.60 3.55 15.66
C GLN A 93 26.99 3.08 14.34
N MET A 94 26.99 3.94 13.32
CA MET A 94 26.35 3.65 12.04
C MET A 94 27.37 3.24 11.00
N ASP A 95 26.99 2.27 10.17
CA ASP A 95 27.81 1.82 9.06
C ASP A 95 27.48 2.62 7.80
N ILE A 96 28.40 3.51 7.41
CA ILE A 96 28.26 4.31 6.19
C ILE A 96 28.47 3.51 4.91
N SER A 97 28.97 2.27 4.98
CA SER A 97 29.05 1.40 3.80
C SER A 97 27.71 0.71 3.49
N HIS A 98 26.77 0.75 4.42
CA HIS A 98 25.44 0.16 4.30
C HIS A 98 24.37 1.14 4.82
N VAL A 99 24.26 2.30 4.15
CA VAL A 99 23.34 3.37 4.57
C VAL A 99 21.86 2.95 4.52
N GLY A 100 21.52 1.98 3.66
CA GLY A 100 20.17 1.45 3.53
C GLY A 100 19.60 0.85 4.83
N ALA A 101 20.45 0.24 5.67
CA ALA A 101 20.04 -0.34 6.94
C ALA A 101 19.49 0.71 7.95
N ALA A 102 19.81 1.98 7.75
CA ALA A 102 19.32 3.11 8.55
C ALA A 102 18.89 4.27 7.63
N ALA A 103 18.18 3.96 6.54
CA ALA A 103 17.82 4.92 5.51
C ALA A 103 17.11 6.17 6.06
N ASP A 104 16.20 6.00 7.02
CA ASP A 104 15.45 7.10 7.64
C ASP A 104 16.34 8.12 8.37
N VAL A 105 17.48 7.68 8.90
CA VAL A 105 18.47 8.56 9.54
C VAL A 105 19.35 9.21 8.48
N TRP A 106 19.84 8.43 7.52
CA TRP A 106 20.73 8.93 6.48
C TRP A 106 20.05 9.92 5.53
N GLU A 107 18.76 9.77 5.24
CA GLU A 107 17.96 10.77 4.51
C GLU A 107 17.91 12.11 5.26
N LYS A 108 17.73 12.08 6.59
CA LYS A 108 17.77 13.31 7.42
C LYS A 108 19.16 13.94 7.39
N VAL A 109 20.22 13.12 7.42
CA VAL A 109 21.60 13.60 7.26
C VAL A 109 21.77 14.29 5.91
N VAL A 110 21.39 13.62 4.81
CA VAL A 110 21.41 14.18 3.45
C VAL A 110 20.65 15.51 3.40
N GLN A 111 19.46 15.59 3.97
CA GLN A 111 18.67 16.83 4.01
C GLN A 111 19.39 17.98 4.75
N LYS A 112 20.00 17.70 5.91
CA LYS A 112 20.77 18.70 6.68
C LYS A 112 22.04 19.14 5.99
N VAL A 113 22.69 18.23 5.27
CA VAL A 113 23.92 18.46 4.53
C VAL A 113 23.60 19.25 3.26
N ARG A 114 22.60 18.84 2.46
CA ARG A 114 22.10 19.57 1.26
C ARG A 114 21.68 21.01 1.58
N SER A 115 21.00 21.23 2.70
CA SER A 115 20.56 22.55 3.13
C SER A 115 21.68 23.45 3.67
N GLY A 116 22.92 22.93 3.78
CA GLY A 116 24.05 23.68 4.34
C GLY A 116 23.96 23.94 5.85
N ALA A 117 22.98 23.33 6.53
CA ALA A 117 22.82 23.42 7.98
C ALA A 117 23.94 22.66 8.73
N MET A 118 24.51 21.63 8.09
CA MET A 118 25.61 20.83 8.63
C MET A 118 26.82 20.80 7.69
N PRO A 119 28.05 20.90 8.22
CA PRO A 119 28.42 21.28 9.59
C PRO A 119 27.95 22.71 9.94
N PRO A 120 27.69 23.06 11.23
CA PRO A 120 27.19 24.38 11.60
C PRO A 120 28.21 25.49 11.29
N ALA A 121 27.75 26.75 11.29
CA ALA A 121 28.63 27.90 11.05
C ALA A 121 29.78 27.95 12.06
N GLY A 122 30.99 28.26 11.58
CA GLY A 122 32.21 28.29 12.39
C GLY A 122 32.94 26.94 12.50
N MET A 123 32.35 25.83 12.05
CA MET A 123 33.03 24.54 11.96
C MET A 123 33.75 24.37 10.62
N PRO A 124 34.84 23.58 10.57
CA PRO A 124 35.46 23.18 9.31
C PRO A 124 34.43 22.53 8.38
N ARG A 125 34.51 22.84 7.09
CA ARG A 125 33.66 22.25 6.04
C ARG A 125 34.55 21.71 4.92
N PRO A 126 34.17 20.61 4.25
CA PRO A 126 34.81 20.21 3.00
C PRO A 126 34.67 21.31 1.95
N ASP A 127 35.53 21.28 0.93
CA ASP A 127 35.29 22.07 -0.27
C ASP A 127 33.98 21.62 -0.95
N LYS A 128 33.37 22.55 -1.70
CA LYS A 128 32.07 22.34 -2.33
C LYS A 128 32.03 21.09 -3.24
N PRO A 129 32.99 20.87 -4.15
CA PRO A 129 33.03 19.64 -4.95
C PRO A 129 33.04 18.35 -4.12
N THR A 130 33.89 18.27 -3.10
CA THR A 130 33.94 17.09 -2.21
C THR A 130 32.60 16.87 -1.49
N PHE A 131 31.98 17.96 -1.04
CA PHE A 131 30.69 17.92 -0.36
C PHE A 131 29.54 17.46 -1.27
N GLU A 132 29.47 17.99 -2.49
CA GLU A 132 28.47 17.60 -3.48
C GLU A 132 28.63 16.14 -3.89
N ALA A 133 29.87 15.67 -4.10
CA ALA A 133 30.16 14.27 -4.42
C ALA A 133 29.77 13.32 -3.28
N PHE A 134 30.03 13.71 -2.04
CA PHE A 134 29.63 12.94 -0.86
C PHE A 134 28.11 12.78 -0.78
N VAL A 135 27.36 13.86 -0.94
CA VAL A 135 25.90 13.82 -0.87
C VAL A 135 25.30 13.03 -2.03
N ALA A 136 25.77 13.27 -3.26
CA ALA A 136 25.30 12.54 -4.43
C ALA A 136 25.50 11.02 -4.28
N ARG A 137 26.61 10.60 -3.65
CA ARG A 137 26.85 9.20 -3.36
C ARG A 137 25.85 8.63 -2.35
N LEU A 138 25.60 9.34 -1.24
CA LEU A 138 24.61 8.90 -0.25
C LEU A 138 23.21 8.77 -0.86
N GLU A 139 22.80 9.76 -1.66
CA GLU A 139 21.53 9.72 -2.39
C GLU A 139 21.46 8.51 -3.32
N THR A 140 22.52 8.26 -4.10
CA THR A 140 22.56 7.10 -5.01
C THR A 140 22.43 5.77 -4.27
N GLU A 141 23.10 5.61 -3.13
CA GLU A 141 23.03 4.38 -2.32
C GLU A 141 21.64 4.22 -1.68
N LEU A 142 21.03 5.31 -1.19
CA LEU A 142 19.66 5.30 -0.64
C LEU A 142 18.60 5.02 -1.71
N ASP A 143 18.74 5.62 -2.89
CA ASP A 143 17.84 5.40 -4.03
C ASP A 143 17.90 3.94 -4.51
N ALA A 144 19.11 3.34 -4.52
CA ALA A 144 19.29 1.93 -4.85
C ALA A 144 18.61 1.01 -3.82
N GLU A 145 18.73 1.32 -2.53
CA GLU A 145 18.03 0.59 -1.46
C GLU A 145 16.51 0.70 -1.61
N ALA A 146 15.99 1.91 -1.84
CA ALA A 146 14.55 2.15 -2.01
C ALA A 146 13.98 1.41 -3.23
N ALA A 147 14.76 1.32 -4.32
CA ALA A 147 14.39 0.55 -5.50
C ALA A 147 14.40 -0.97 -5.25
N ALA A 148 15.36 -1.47 -4.46
CA ALA A 148 15.46 -2.88 -4.09
C ALA A 148 14.38 -3.30 -3.08
N HIS A 149 14.00 -2.38 -2.20
CA HIS A 149 13.03 -2.58 -1.13
C HIS A 149 11.95 -1.50 -1.13
N PRO A 150 11.03 -1.50 -2.13
CA PRO A 150 9.98 -0.50 -2.23
C PRO A 150 9.11 -0.48 -0.97
N ASN A 151 9.00 0.68 -0.35
CA ASN A 151 8.12 0.91 0.78
C ASN A 151 6.92 1.74 0.31
N ALA A 152 5.77 1.10 0.14
CA ALA A 152 4.52 1.77 -0.23
C ALA A 152 3.96 2.69 0.88
N GLY A 153 4.66 2.79 2.03
CA GLY A 153 4.25 3.60 3.15
C GLY A 153 3.04 3.02 3.88
N ARG A 154 2.29 3.89 4.54
CA ARG A 154 1.01 3.54 5.14
C ARG A 154 -0.11 3.97 4.18
N PRO A 155 -1.19 3.19 4.05
CA PRO A 155 -2.35 3.64 3.29
C PRO A 155 -2.84 4.97 3.87
N ALA A 156 -3.20 5.91 2.98
CA ALA A 156 -3.85 7.13 3.40
C ALA A 156 -5.20 6.82 4.08
N GLU A 157 -5.66 7.73 4.93
CA GLU A 157 -6.97 7.61 5.56
C GLU A 157 -8.05 7.60 4.48
N HIS A 158 -8.69 6.45 4.29
CA HIS A 158 -9.71 6.26 3.27
C HIS A 158 -11.09 6.38 3.89
N ARG A 159 -11.80 7.48 3.64
CA ARG A 159 -13.24 7.53 3.90
C ARG A 159 -13.99 6.67 2.88
N LEU A 160 -15.16 6.16 3.26
CA LEU A 160 -16.03 5.47 2.31
C LEU A 160 -16.52 6.48 1.25
N ASN A 161 -16.43 6.12 -0.02
CA ASN A 161 -17.13 6.85 -1.07
C ASN A 161 -18.65 6.54 -1.03
N ARG A 162 -19.46 7.24 -1.82
CA ARG A 162 -20.93 7.07 -1.86
C ARG A 162 -21.36 5.62 -2.05
N PHE A 163 -20.70 4.92 -2.96
CA PHE A 163 -21.01 3.53 -3.30
C PHE A 163 -20.68 2.60 -2.14
N GLU A 164 -19.49 2.73 -1.58
CA GLU A 164 -19.03 1.99 -0.40
C GLU A 164 -19.90 2.29 0.83
N TYR A 165 -20.30 3.54 1.04
CA TYR A 165 -21.20 3.93 2.13
C TYR A 165 -22.58 3.27 1.98
N SER A 166 -23.15 3.26 0.77
CA SER A 166 -24.43 2.60 0.49
C SER A 166 -24.37 1.10 0.76
N ASN A 167 -23.30 0.44 0.29
CA ASN A 167 -23.09 -0.99 0.54
C ASN A 167 -22.87 -1.27 2.04
N ALA A 168 -22.10 -0.46 2.74
CA ALA A 168 -21.91 -0.61 4.18
C ALA A 168 -23.23 -0.47 4.96
N VAL A 169 -24.10 0.47 4.57
CA VAL A 169 -25.44 0.63 5.18
C VAL A 169 -26.32 -0.58 4.87
N ARG A 170 -26.30 -1.09 3.64
CA ARG A 170 -27.02 -2.32 3.27
C ARG A 170 -26.53 -3.51 4.08
N ASP A 171 -25.23 -3.72 4.17
CA ASP A 171 -24.66 -4.91 4.80
C ASP A 171 -24.83 -4.89 6.32
N LEU A 172 -24.73 -3.71 6.95
CA LEU A 172 -24.83 -3.58 8.40
C LEU A 172 -26.28 -3.46 8.89
N LEU A 173 -27.16 -2.79 8.14
CA LEU A 173 -28.52 -2.44 8.58
C LEU A 173 -29.62 -3.10 7.75
N GLY A 174 -29.29 -3.78 6.64
CA GLY A 174 -30.27 -4.36 5.73
C GLY A 174 -31.09 -3.30 4.97
N LEU A 175 -30.58 -2.07 4.87
CA LEU A 175 -31.31 -0.94 4.26
C LEU A 175 -30.72 -0.56 2.91
N ASP A 176 -31.57 -0.52 1.89
CA ASP A 176 -31.25 0.13 0.63
C ASP A 176 -31.49 1.63 0.73
N ILE A 177 -30.43 2.40 0.53
CA ILE A 177 -30.48 3.87 0.59
C ILE A 177 -30.11 4.48 -0.77
N ASP A 178 -30.76 5.59 -1.10
CA ASP A 178 -30.33 6.45 -2.18
C ASP A 178 -29.22 7.37 -1.67
N SER A 179 -27.97 6.94 -1.85
CA SER A 179 -26.78 7.70 -1.43
C SER A 179 -26.58 8.98 -2.24
N GLU A 180 -27.07 9.05 -3.49
CA GLU A 180 -26.88 10.22 -4.36
C GLU A 180 -27.67 11.43 -3.86
N SER A 181 -28.88 11.21 -3.34
CA SER A 181 -29.67 12.28 -2.71
C SER A 181 -29.20 12.65 -1.30
N LEU A 182 -28.42 11.79 -0.64
CA LEU A 182 -27.96 11.99 0.74
C LEU A 182 -26.57 12.61 0.84
N LEU A 183 -25.64 12.22 -0.02
CA LEU A 183 -24.24 12.63 0.04
C LEU A 183 -23.86 13.39 -1.24
N PRO A 184 -23.02 14.44 -1.16
CA PRO A 184 -22.39 15.06 -2.34
C PRO A 184 -21.52 14.09 -3.13
N ALA A 185 -21.19 14.44 -4.37
CA ALA A 185 -20.30 13.63 -5.22
C ALA A 185 -18.90 13.54 -4.65
N ASP A 186 -18.35 12.34 -4.74
CA ASP A 186 -16.93 12.11 -4.48
C ASP A 186 -16.11 12.64 -5.65
N GLU A 187 -14.92 13.11 -5.30
CA GLU A 187 -13.92 13.50 -6.29
C GLU A 187 -13.36 12.22 -6.94
N SER A 188 -13.12 12.28 -8.24
CA SER A 188 -12.51 11.19 -8.98
C SER A 188 -11.14 11.60 -9.46
N ASP A 189 -10.19 10.69 -9.36
CA ASP A 189 -8.85 10.85 -9.92
C ASP A 189 -8.48 9.60 -10.71
N HIS A 190 -7.79 9.80 -11.84
CA HIS A 190 -7.49 8.73 -12.81
C HIS A 190 -8.70 7.87 -13.23
N GLY A 191 -9.93 8.39 -13.12
CA GLY A 191 -11.18 7.69 -13.43
C GLY A 191 -11.74 6.83 -12.29
N PHE A 192 -11.17 6.92 -11.08
CA PHE A 192 -11.62 6.19 -9.89
C PHE A 192 -12.04 7.16 -8.79
N ASP A 193 -13.12 6.84 -8.09
CA ASP A 193 -13.71 7.65 -7.00
C ASP A 193 -13.48 7.03 -5.61
N ASN A 194 -12.56 6.07 -5.51
CA ASN A 194 -12.15 5.39 -4.28
C ASN A 194 -10.66 5.60 -3.96
N ILE A 195 -10.07 6.67 -4.48
CA ILE A 195 -8.67 7.02 -4.24
C ILE A 195 -8.60 7.85 -2.95
N ALA A 196 -8.09 7.23 -1.89
CA ALA A 196 -8.01 7.80 -0.54
C ALA A 196 -7.36 9.20 -0.49
N GLU A 197 -6.35 9.46 -1.32
CA GLU A 197 -5.63 10.74 -1.35
C GLU A 197 -6.51 11.93 -1.79
N VAL A 198 -7.49 11.69 -2.66
CA VAL A 198 -8.38 12.73 -3.21
C VAL A 198 -9.70 12.79 -2.44
N LEU A 199 -9.99 11.75 -1.66
CA LEU A 199 -11.14 11.71 -0.77
C LEU A 199 -10.91 12.54 0.51
N SER A 200 -10.94 13.87 0.35
CA SER A 200 -10.92 14.86 1.44
C SER A 200 -12.28 15.12 2.12
N ILE A 201 -12.30 15.34 3.44
CA ILE A 201 -13.53 15.63 4.20
C ILE A 201 -13.73 17.15 4.30
N SER A 202 -14.75 17.68 3.64
CA SER A 202 -15.18 19.07 3.80
C SER A 202 -16.21 19.23 4.93
N PRO A 203 -16.34 20.43 5.54
CA PRO A 203 -17.38 20.68 6.55
C PRO A 203 -18.79 20.34 6.05
N THR A 204 -19.11 20.72 4.80
CA THR A 204 -20.38 20.40 4.16
C THR A 204 -20.60 18.89 4.04
N LEU A 205 -19.57 18.13 3.66
CA LEU A 205 -19.66 16.67 3.56
C LEU A 205 -19.94 16.05 4.94
N LEU A 206 -19.28 16.52 5.99
CA LEU A 206 -19.52 16.04 7.35
C LEU A 206 -20.96 16.32 7.82
N GLU A 207 -21.48 17.52 7.55
CA GLU A 207 -22.88 17.86 7.84
C GLU A 207 -23.87 16.93 7.12
N ARG A 208 -23.58 16.62 5.85
CA ARG A 208 -24.38 15.69 5.04
C ARG A 208 -24.31 14.26 5.58
N TYR A 209 -23.14 13.79 6.03
CA TYR A 209 -23.00 12.51 6.73
C TYR A 209 -23.86 12.46 7.99
N MET A 210 -23.84 13.51 8.83
CA MET A 210 -24.64 13.56 10.06
C MET A 210 -26.15 13.60 9.77
N LEU A 211 -26.57 14.29 8.71
CA LEU A 211 -27.97 14.29 8.25
C LEU A 211 -28.39 12.92 7.72
N ALA A 212 -27.56 12.30 6.88
CA ALA A 212 -27.80 10.97 6.34
C ALA A 212 -27.88 9.93 7.47
N ALA A 213 -26.91 9.93 8.40
CA ALA A 213 -26.89 9.05 9.55
C ALA A 213 -28.18 9.18 10.39
N ARG A 214 -28.64 10.40 10.70
CA ARG A 214 -29.92 10.59 11.41
C ARG A 214 -31.11 9.98 10.67
N LYS A 215 -31.20 10.16 9.35
CA LYS A 215 -32.29 9.60 8.54
C LYS A 215 -32.22 8.07 8.52
N ILE A 216 -31.03 7.51 8.30
CA ILE A 216 -30.78 6.07 8.24
C ILE A 216 -31.06 5.41 9.59
N SER A 217 -30.61 5.99 10.70
CA SER A 217 -30.88 5.47 12.04
C SER A 217 -32.37 5.40 12.35
N ARG A 218 -33.17 6.39 11.91
CA ARG A 218 -34.64 6.34 12.08
C ARG A 218 -35.27 5.22 11.25
N LEU A 219 -34.79 4.99 10.04
CA LEU A 219 -35.25 3.88 9.20
C LEU A 219 -34.87 2.53 9.81
N ALA A 220 -33.66 2.40 10.35
CA ALA A 220 -33.14 1.16 10.91
C ALA A 220 -33.85 0.75 12.21
N ILE A 221 -34.17 1.72 13.07
CA ILE A 221 -34.94 1.47 14.30
C ILE A 221 -36.41 1.17 13.96
N GLY A 222 -36.93 1.79 12.91
CA GLY A 222 -38.35 1.74 12.57
C GLY A 222 -39.23 2.48 13.58
N ASP A 223 -40.54 2.49 13.34
CA ASP A 223 -41.52 2.94 14.34
C ASP A 223 -42.17 1.70 14.98
N PRO A 224 -41.96 1.47 16.29
CA PRO A 224 -42.52 0.31 17.00
C PRO A 224 -44.05 0.34 17.08
N ALA A 225 -44.69 1.49 16.82
CA ALA A 225 -46.14 1.61 16.71
C ALA A 225 -46.68 1.22 15.32
N THR A 226 -45.80 0.98 14.33
CA THR A 226 -46.20 0.53 13.00
C THR A 226 -46.69 -0.91 13.09
N GLY A 227 -48.01 -1.10 13.04
CA GLY A 227 -48.64 -2.42 12.99
C GLY A 227 -48.37 -3.13 11.65
N ALA A 228 -48.61 -4.44 11.61
CA ALA A 228 -48.47 -5.22 10.39
C ALA A 228 -49.35 -4.65 9.25
N ALA A 229 -48.72 -4.32 8.12
CA ALA A 229 -49.43 -3.92 6.92
C ALA A 229 -50.09 -5.14 6.26
N LYS A 230 -51.37 -5.02 5.89
CA LYS A 230 -52.06 -6.00 5.05
C LYS A 230 -52.26 -5.41 3.67
N GLU A 231 -51.57 -5.95 2.68
CA GLU A 231 -51.87 -5.67 1.28
C GLU A 231 -52.82 -6.76 0.77
N THR A 232 -53.99 -6.35 0.29
CA THR A 232 -54.98 -7.28 -0.28
C THR A 232 -54.87 -7.24 -1.79
N PHE A 233 -54.24 -8.25 -2.37
CA PHE A 233 -54.22 -8.43 -3.81
C PHE A 233 -55.58 -8.93 -4.28
N ARG A 234 -56.28 -8.12 -5.09
CA ARG A 234 -57.47 -8.61 -5.79
C ARG A 234 -57.03 -9.48 -6.96
N VAL A 235 -57.15 -10.78 -6.77
CA VAL A 235 -57.07 -11.73 -7.88
C VAL A 235 -58.31 -11.55 -8.76
N SER A 236 -58.11 -11.46 -10.07
CA SER A 236 -59.22 -11.40 -11.02
C SER A 236 -60.09 -12.65 -10.87
N ARG A 237 -61.42 -12.50 -10.86
CA ARG A 237 -62.35 -13.65 -10.82
C ARG A 237 -62.22 -14.58 -12.04
N GLY A 238 -61.55 -14.12 -13.10
CA GLY A 238 -61.26 -14.90 -14.30
C GLY A 238 -59.89 -15.61 -14.28
N LEU A 239 -59.11 -15.51 -13.20
CA LEU A 239 -57.86 -16.25 -13.09
C LEU A 239 -58.20 -17.74 -12.90
N ARG A 240 -58.02 -18.55 -13.95
CA ARG A 240 -58.01 -20.00 -13.80
C ARG A 240 -56.70 -20.40 -13.13
N GLN A 241 -56.83 -21.16 -12.06
CA GLN A 241 -55.71 -21.89 -11.49
C GLN A 241 -55.46 -23.07 -12.42
N ASP A 242 -54.30 -23.09 -13.08
CA ASP A 242 -53.86 -24.24 -13.86
C ASP A 242 -53.22 -25.23 -12.87
N ASP A 243 -53.71 -26.48 -12.89
CA ASP A 243 -53.20 -27.60 -12.07
C ASP A 243 -51.88 -28.16 -12.62
#